data_AF-C7QK91-F1
#
_entry.id   AF-C7QK91-F1
#
_cell.length_a   1.000
_cell.length_b   1.000
_cell.length_c   1.000
_cell.angle_alpha   90.00
_cell.angle_beta   90.00
_cell.angle_gamma   90.00
#
_symmetry.space_group_name_H-M   'P 1'
#
loop_
_entity.id
_entity.type
_entity.pdbx_description
1 polymer ?
#
loop_
_entity_poly.entity_id
_entity_poly.type
_entity_poly.pdbx_seq_one_letter_code
_entity_poly.pdbx_strand_id
1 'polypeptide(L)'
;MQKSLEARLTTLSRLRIMIRDVLRLPESEEIDHRTLRALGAVSVQVIALQFSILKATSVDVAMSELVGGASVAEIAELIDARRPGAGPE
;
A
#
# COMPACT_ATOMS: atom_id res chain seq x y z
N MET A 1 -13.28 3.39 -18.08
CA MET A 1 -12.97 4.04 -16.79
C MET A 1 -13.30 3.19 -15.55
N GLN A 2 -14.28 2.27 -15.59
CA GLN A 2 -14.68 1.45 -14.43
C GLN A 2 -13.60 0.47 -13.92
N LYS A 3 -12.93 -0.26 -14.84
CA LYS A 3 -11.89 -1.25 -14.49
C LYS A 3 -10.73 -0.69 -13.66
N SER A 4 -10.31 0.55 -13.94
CA SER A 4 -9.21 1.20 -13.20
C SER A 4 -9.63 1.59 -11.77
N LEU A 5 -10.90 1.91 -11.54
CA LEU A 5 -11.41 2.20 -10.20
C LEU A 5 -11.50 0.92 -9.36
N GLU A 6 -11.99 -0.18 -9.95
CA GLU A 6 -12.06 -1.48 -9.28
C GLU A 6 -10.68 -2.02 -8.91
N ALA A 7 -9.70 -1.86 -9.81
CA ALA A 7 -8.30 -2.20 -9.54
C ALA A 7 -7.73 -1.39 -8.37
N ARG A 8 -7.94 -0.07 -8.34
CA ARG A 8 -7.53 0.81 -7.24
C ARG A 8 -8.17 0.43 -5.91
N LEU A 9 -9.48 0.20 -5.88
CA LEU A 9 -10.21 -0.22 -4.67
C LEU A 9 -9.72 -1.58 -4.15
N THR A 10 -9.38 -2.49 -5.06
CA THR A 10 -8.80 -3.79 -4.72
C THR A 10 -7.39 -3.64 -4.14
N THR A 11 -6.56 -2.79 -4.76
CA THR A 11 -5.20 -2.48 -4.29
C THR A 11 -5.23 -1.86 -2.89
N LEU A 12 -6.08 -0.87 -2.66
CA LEU A 12 -6.25 -0.22 -1.37
C LEU A 12 -6.73 -1.21 -0.30
N SER A 13 -7.77 -1.99 -0.60
CA SER A 13 -8.31 -2.99 0.34
C SER A 13 -7.25 -4.02 0.74
N ARG A 14 -6.43 -4.45 -0.22
CA ARG A 14 -5.33 -5.38 0.04
C ARG A 14 -4.23 -4.74 0.88
N LEU A 15 -3.86 -3.49 0.57
CA LEU A 15 -2.85 -2.75 1.32
C LEU A 15 -3.28 -2.55 2.78
N ARG A 16 -4.56 -2.25 3.02
CA ARG A 16 -5.12 -2.18 4.37
C ARG A 16 -4.91 -3.47 5.16
N ILE A 17 -5.18 -4.63 4.55
CA ILE A 17 -4.99 -5.94 5.20
C ILE A 17 -3.52 -6.16 5.53
N MET A 18 -2.61 -5.89 4.59
CA MET A 18 -1.16 -6.04 4.81
C MET A 18 -0.65 -5.13 5.92
N ILE A 19 -1.06 -3.86 5.95
CA ILE A 19 -0.66 -2.92 6.99
C ILE A 19 -1.18 -3.36 8.35
N ARG A 20 -2.46 -3.75 8.46
CA ARG A 20 -3.03 -4.21 9.73
C ARG A 20 -2.33 -5.46 10.26
N ASP A 21 -2.00 -6.42 9.39
CA ASP A 21 -1.27 -7.62 9.82
C ASP A 21 0.14 -7.30 10.31
N VAL A 22 0.90 -6.49 9.55
CA VAL A 22 2.30 -6.17 9.87
C VAL A 22 2.42 -5.26 11.09
N LEU A 23 1.54 -4.27 11.22
CA LEU A 23 1.55 -3.31 12.35
C LEU A 23 0.69 -3.78 13.53
N ARG A 24 -0.03 -4.91 13.40
CA ARG A 24 -0.98 -5.42 14.42
C ARG A 24 -2.04 -4.38 14.82
N LEU A 25 -2.55 -3.64 13.85
CA LEU A 25 -3.58 -2.62 14.09
C LEU A 25 -4.98 -3.27 14.18
N PRO A 26 -5.88 -2.72 15.01
CA PRO A 26 -7.26 -3.18 15.07
C PRO A 26 -8.03 -2.86 13.77
N GLU A 27 -9.07 -3.65 13.49
CA GLU A 27 -9.90 -3.49 12.30
C GLU A 27 -10.67 -2.15 12.29
N SER A 28 -11.00 -1.63 13.47
CA SER A 28 -11.72 -0.37 13.64
C SER A 28 -10.86 0.88 13.42
N GLU A 29 -9.53 0.74 13.31
CA GLU A 29 -8.65 1.88 13.10
C GLU A 29 -8.70 2.37 11.65
N GLU A 30 -8.94 3.67 11.47
CA GLU A 30 -8.87 4.35 10.19
C GLU A 30 -7.39 4.56 9.80
N ILE A 31 -6.99 4.01 8.66
CA ILE A 31 -5.59 3.99 8.21
C ILE A 31 -5.36 4.67 6.86
N ASP A 32 -6.41 4.90 6.07
CA ASP A 32 -6.28 5.27 4.66
C ASP A 32 -5.60 6.61 4.44
N HIS A 33 -5.92 7.58 5.30
CA HIS A 33 -5.40 8.93 5.23
C HIS A 33 -4.16 9.15 6.10
N ARG A 34 -3.64 8.08 6.74
CA ARG A 34 -2.48 8.15 7.62
C ARG A 34 -1.22 7.67 6.91
N THR A 35 -0.08 8.24 7.30
CA THR A 35 1.22 7.76 6.87
C THR A 35 1.63 6.55 7.72
N LEU A 36 2.52 5.68 7.19
CA LEU A 36 3.04 4.56 7.98
C LEU A 36 3.72 5.02 9.26
N ARG A 37 4.40 6.18 9.23
CA ARG A 37 4.98 6.80 10.42
C ARG A 37 3.92 7.20 11.44
N ALA A 38 2.82 7.81 11.00
CA ALA A 38 1.72 8.17 11.89
C ALA A 38 1.03 6.93 12.51
N LEU A 39 1.06 5.79 11.82
CA LEU A 39 0.58 4.49 12.31
C LEU A 39 1.59 3.76 13.23
N GLY A 40 2.76 4.37 13.51
CA GLY A 40 3.78 3.78 14.38
C GLY A 40 4.65 2.71 13.72
N ALA A 41 4.69 2.65 12.38
CA ALA A 41 5.51 1.68 11.68
C ALA A 41 7.01 1.89 11.98
N VAL A 42 7.68 0.81 12.39
CA VAL A 42 9.14 0.78 12.55
C VAL A 42 9.84 0.20 11.32
N SER A 43 11.14 0.43 11.16
CA SER A 43 11.90 0.02 9.96
C SER A 43 11.72 -1.44 9.57
N VAL A 44 11.70 -2.37 10.53
CA VAL A 44 11.51 -3.81 10.25
C VAL A 44 10.10 -4.12 9.70
N GLN A 45 9.07 -3.43 10.21
CA GLN A 45 7.69 -3.55 9.72
C GLN A 45 7.56 -2.96 8.32
N VAL A 46 8.20 -1.83 8.06
CA VAL A 46 8.20 -1.22 6.72
C VAL A 46 8.85 -2.14 5.69
N ILE A 47 9.98 -2.78 6.03
CA ILE A 47 10.65 -3.75 5.16
C ILE A 47 9.75 -4.96 4.90
N ALA A 48 9.08 -5.49 5.93
CA ALA A 48 8.13 -6.59 5.78
C ALA A 48 6.94 -6.21 4.88
N LEU A 49 6.44 -4.98 5.01
CA LEU A 49 5.39 -4.45 4.15
C LEU A 49 5.87 -4.29 2.70
N GLN A 50 7.07 -3.74 2.48
CA GLN A 50 7.69 -3.60 1.16
C GLN A 50 7.76 -4.95 0.44
N PHE A 51 8.25 -5.99 1.13
CA PHE A 51 8.32 -7.34 0.59
C PHE A 51 6.94 -7.92 0.26
N SER A 52 5.95 -7.66 1.13
CA SER A 52 4.57 -8.13 0.92
C SER A 52 3.92 -7.46 -0.29
N ILE A 53 4.17 -6.16 -0.49
CA ILE A 53 3.71 -5.43 -1.67
C ILE A 53 4.33 -6.01 -2.94
N LEU A 54 5.66 -6.18 -2.96
CA LEU A 54 6.38 -6.74 -4.10
C LEU A 54 5.85 -8.13 -4.47
N LYS A 55 5.70 -9.01 -3.47
CA LYS A 55 5.19 -10.37 -3.67
C LYS A 55 3.75 -10.39 -4.18
N ALA A 56 2.90 -9.46 -3.72
CA ALA A 56 1.48 -9.44 -4.05
C ALA A 56 1.15 -8.73 -5.37
N THR A 57 1.97 -7.77 -5.78
CA THR A 57 1.63 -6.85 -6.88
C THR A 57 2.68 -6.78 -7.98
N SER A 58 3.84 -7.40 -7.77
CA SER A 58 5.02 -7.29 -8.62
C SER A 58 5.52 -5.85 -8.81
N VAL A 59 5.11 -4.94 -7.92
CA VAL A 59 5.56 -3.55 -7.89
C VAL A 59 6.61 -3.39 -6.80
N ASP A 60 7.76 -2.87 -7.18
CA ASP A 60 8.76 -2.40 -6.22
C ASP A 60 8.39 -0.98 -5.77
N VAL A 61 8.26 -0.80 -4.46
CA VAL A 61 7.99 0.49 -3.81
C VAL A 61 9.17 0.78 -2.91
N ALA A 62 9.88 1.87 -3.15
CA ALA A 62 11.08 2.16 -2.38
C ALA A 62 10.73 2.48 -0.92
N MET A 63 11.65 2.18 0.00
CA MET A 63 11.44 2.46 1.42
C MET A 63 11.15 3.93 1.69
N SER A 64 11.81 4.85 0.96
CA SER A 64 11.55 6.29 1.02
C SER A 64 10.13 6.69 0.63
N GLU A 65 9.49 5.94 -0.27
CA GLU A 65 8.10 6.16 -0.69
C GLU A 65 7.13 5.66 0.39
N LEU A 66 7.42 4.52 1.02
CA LEU A 66 6.61 3.95 2.10
C LEU A 66 6.69 4.78 3.38
N VAL A 67 7.90 5.15 3.82
CA VAL A 67 8.06 5.94 5.03
C VAL A 67 7.81 7.41 4.82
N GLY A 68 7.74 7.90 3.57
CA GLY A 68 7.67 9.31 3.19
C GLY A 68 6.49 10.11 3.76
N GLY A 69 5.96 11.02 2.95
CA GLY A 69 4.76 11.80 3.29
C GLY A 69 3.46 11.16 2.84
N ALA A 70 3.53 10.07 2.08
CA ALA A 70 2.36 9.46 1.46
C ALA A 70 1.47 8.74 2.48
N SER A 71 0.16 8.95 2.34
CA SER A 71 -0.88 8.19 3.00
C SER A 71 -1.00 6.78 2.41
N VAL A 72 -1.67 5.88 3.14
CA VAL A 72 -1.96 4.53 2.65
C VAL A 72 -2.74 4.56 1.33
N ALA A 73 -3.69 5.49 1.17
CA ALA A 73 -4.41 5.68 -0.07
C ALA A 73 -3.49 6.05 -1.24
N GLU A 74 -2.59 7.02 -1.05
CA GLU A 74 -1.64 7.45 -2.07
C GLU A 74 -0.64 6.34 -2.44
N ILE A 75 -0.20 5.53 -1.47
CA ILE A 75 0.64 4.36 -1.73
C ILE A 75 -0.11 3.34 -2.60
N ALA A 76 -1.40 3.11 -2.34
CA ALA A 76 -2.20 2.21 -3.16
C ALA A 76 -2.35 2.73 -4.61
N GLU A 77 -2.52 4.03 -4.79
CA GLU A 77 -2.57 4.65 -6.12
C GLU A 77 -1.24 4.50 -6.88
N LEU A 78 -0.11 4.70 -6.18
CA LEU A 78 1.22 4.52 -6.73
C LEU A 78 1.46 3.07 -7.18
N ILE A 79 1.02 2.09 -6.38
CA ILE A 79 1.11 0.67 -6.74
C ILE A 79 0.27 0.38 -7.98
N ASP A 80 -0.96 0.90 -8.04
CA ASP A 80 -1.85 0.66 -9.17
C ASP A 80 -1.28 1.26 -10.47
N ALA A 81 -0.71 2.47 -10.40
CA ALA A 81 -0.08 3.14 -11.54
C ALA A 81 1.16 2.40 -12.08
N ARG A 82 1.85 1.63 -11.24
CA ARG A 82 3.06 0.87 -11.62
C ARG A 82 2.79 -0.59 -11.92
N ARG A 83 1.56 -1.08 -11.73
CA ARG A 83 1.25 -2.49 -11.92
C ARG A 83 1.46 -2.90 -13.39
N PRO A 84 2.22 -3.97 -13.66
CA PRO A 84 2.33 -4.50 -15.02
C PRO A 84 0.93 -4.92 -15.51
N GLY A 85 0.46 -4.29 -16.59
CA GLY A 85 -0.90 -4.47 -17.14
C GLY A 85 -1.80 -3.22 -17.10
N ALA A 86 -1.32 -2.07 -16.60
CA ALA A 86 -2.02 -0.78 -16.64
C ALA A 86 -1.61 0.13 -17.83
N GLY A 87 -0.84 -0.38 -18.79
CA GLY A 87 -0.50 0.29 -20.05
C GLY A 87 -1.34 -0.27 -21.21
N PRO A 88 -1.79 0.56 -22.17
CA PRO A 88 -2.50 0.06 -23.35
C PRO A 88 -1.53 -0.76 -24.20
N GLU A 89 -1.92 -1.99 -24.54
CA GLU A 89 -1.41 -2.65 -25.74
C GLU A 89 -1.95 -1.94 -26.99
#